data_AF-A0A5B8LEL8-F1
#
_entry.id   AF-A0A5B8LEL8-F1
#
_cell.length_a   1.000
_cell.length_b   1.000
_cell.length_c   1.000
_cell.angle_alpha   90.00
_cell.angle_beta   90.00
_cell.angle_gamma   90.00
#
_symmetry.space_group_name_H-M   'P 1'
#
loop_
_entity.id
_entity.type
_entity.pdbx_description
1 polymer ?
#
loop_
_entity_poly.entity_id
_entity_poly.type
_entity_poly.pdbx_seq_one_letter_code
_entity_poly.pdbx_strand_id
1 'polypeptide(L)'
;MFKEFKAFIMRGNVMDLAIAVIIGAAFGKIVTSLTDDIIMPLIGKVFGGLDFSSYFLVLNADKVPPALAGSTDYAALKKAGVPLLGYGEFITQAVNFFIIAFIIFLMIRAVNRVMPKPEEAAAADPADVVLLREIRDELRAKRG
;
A
#
# COMPACT_ATOMS: atom_id res chain seq x y z
N MET A 1 29.24 20.74 -2.04
CA MET A 1 27.95 20.24 -2.55
C MET A 1 28.02 18.84 -3.18
N PHE A 2 28.59 18.62 -4.38
CA PHE A 2 28.53 17.29 -5.03
C PHE A 2 29.23 16.17 -4.22
N LYS A 3 30.37 16.49 -3.58
CA LYS A 3 31.09 15.55 -2.68
C LYS A 3 30.30 15.26 -1.39
N GLU A 4 29.65 16.28 -0.82
CA GLU A 4 28.82 16.14 0.40
C GLU A 4 27.52 15.38 0.11
N PHE A 5 26.91 15.61 -1.05
CA PHE A 5 25.77 14.87 -1.53
C PHE A 5 26.14 13.40 -1.71
N LYS A 6 27.24 13.09 -2.42
CA LYS A 6 27.74 11.71 -2.55
C LYS A 6 28.00 11.06 -1.19
N ALA A 7 28.60 11.77 -0.24
CA ALA A 7 28.82 11.27 1.12
C ALA A 7 27.51 11.01 1.89
N PHE A 8 26.48 11.83 1.64
CA PHE A 8 25.15 11.68 2.24
C PHE A 8 24.40 10.45 1.70
N ILE A 9 24.32 10.26 0.38
CA ILE A 9 23.70 9.07 -0.22
C ILE A 9 24.49 7.78 0.01
N MET A 10 25.81 7.86 0.24
CA MET A 10 26.63 6.71 0.62
C MET A 10 26.46 6.29 2.08
N ARG A 11 25.69 7.02 2.91
CA ARG A 11 25.23 6.47 4.19
C ARG A 11 24.24 5.35 3.88
N GLY A 12 24.62 4.10 4.13
CA GLY A 12 23.82 2.91 3.80
C GLY A 12 22.34 3.03 4.24
N ASN A 13 22.09 3.55 5.44
CA ASN A 13 20.74 3.79 5.95
C ASN A 13 19.85 4.68 5.06
N VAL A 14 20.43 5.62 4.30
CA VAL A 14 19.68 6.49 3.38
C VAL A 14 19.36 5.78 2.06
N MET A 15 20.31 5.00 1.55
CA MET A 15 20.14 4.24 0.31
C MET A 15 19.10 3.13 0.48
N ASP A 16 19.18 2.36 1.57
CA ASP A 16 18.25 1.27 1.84
C ASP A 16 16.82 1.79 2.06
N LEU A 17 16.68 2.92 2.76
CA LEU A 17 15.41 3.60 2.92
C LEU A 17 14.85 4.06 1.57
N ALA A 18 15.68 4.67 0.72
CA ALA A 18 15.24 5.15 -0.59
C ALA A 18 14.76 3.99 -1.48
N ILE A 19 15.47 2.87 -1.49
CA ILE A 19 15.08 1.67 -2.22
C ILE A 19 13.76 1.11 -1.69
N ALA A 20 13.61 1.00 -0.36
CA ALA A 20 12.39 0.49 0.26
C ALA A 20 11.16 1.35 -0.11
N VAL A 21 11.28 2.68 -0.09
CA VAL A 21 10.19 3.59 -0.45
C VAL A 21 9.83 3.48 -1.94
N ILE A 22 10.83 3.43 -2.82
CA ILE A 22 10.61 3.33 -4.27
C ILE A 22 9.94 2.00 -4.63
N ILE A 23 10.45 0.89 -4.08
CA ILE A 23 9.87 -0.44 -4.30
C ILE A 23 8.47 -0.52 -3.70
N GLY A 24 8.26 0.02 -2.49
CA GLY A 24 6.94 0.07 -1.86
C GLY A 24 5.91 0.84 -2.70
N ALA A 25 6.29 2.00 -3.24
CA ALA A 25 5.43 2.80 -4.11
C ALA A 25 5.12 2.09 -5.44
N ALA A 26 6.12 1.44 -6.05
CA ALA A 26 5.94 0.67 -7.27
C ALA A 26 5.04 -0.56 -7.04
N PHE A 27 5.27 -1.29 -5.95
CA PHE A 27 4.46 -2.45 -5.56
C PHE A 27 3.00 -2.05 -5.30
N GLY A 28 2.79 -0.91 -4.62
CA GLY A 28 1.45 -0.35 -4.42
C GLY A 28 0.70 -0.15 -5.74
N LYS A 29 1.36 0.39 -6.78
CA LYS A 29 0.73 0.55 -8.11
C LYS A 29 0.34 -0.78 -8.76
N ILE A 30 1.15 -1.82 -8.59
CA ILE A 30 0.82 -3.17 -9.11
C ILE A 30 -0.43 -3.69 -8.42
N VAL A 31 -0.52 -3.54 -7.09
CA VAL A 31 -1.70 -3.96 -6.30
C VAL A 31 -2.94 -3.17 -6.71
N THR A 32 -2.81 -1.85 -6.87
CA THR A 32 -3.92 -0.99 -7.32
C THR A 32 -4.40 -1.40 -8.71
N SER A 33 -3.51 -1.57 -9.69
CA SER A 33 -3.91 -1.98 -11.05
C SER A 33 -4.53 -3.38 -11.07
N LEU A 34 -3.98 -4.35 -10.31
CA LEU A 34 -4.61 -5.67 -10.19
C LEU A 34 -6.03 -5.58 -9.60
N THR A 35 -6.23 -4.70 -8.62
CA THR A 35 -7.55 -4.56 -8.00
C THR A 35 -8.53 -3.83 -8.92
N ASP A 36 -8.14 -2.66 -9.40
CA ASP A 36 -9.03 -1.74 -10.11
C ASP A 36 -9.26 -2.16 -11.56
N ASP A 37 -8.23 -2.66 -12.24
CA ASP A 37 -8.30 -2.95 -13.68
C ASP A 37 -8.67 -4.42 -13.98
N ILE A 38 -8.46 -5.33 -13.02
CA ILE A 38 -8.69 -6.77 -13.23
C ILE A 38 -9.80 -7.29 -12.32
N ILE A 39 -9.68 -7.12 -11.00
CA ILE A 39 -10.61 -7.74 -10.05
C ILE A 39 -11.96 -7.03 -10.01
N MET A 40 -11.98 -5.70 -9.90
CA MET A 40 -13.21 -4.90 -9.87
C MET A 40 -14.09 -5.13 -11.11
N PRO A 41 -13.57 -5.16 -12.35
CA PRO A 41 -14.37 -5.50 -13.53
C PRO A 41 -14.92 -6.93 -13.50
N LEU A 42 -14.15 -7.89 -13.01
CA LEU A 42 -14.61 -9.28 -12.85
C LEU A 42 -15.73 -9.40 -11.83
N ILE A 43 -15.56 -8.77 -10.66
CA ILE A 43 -16.59 -8.69 -9.62
C ILE A 43 -17.82 -7.97 -10.16
N GLY A 44 -17.65 -6.85 -10.86
CA GLY A 44 -18.72 -6.11 -11.50
C GLY A 44 -19.52 -6.97 -12.49
N LYS A 45 -18.83 -7.78 -13.30
CA LYS A 45 -19.48 -8.70 -14.25
C LYS A 45 -20.26 -9.83 -13.56
N VAL A 46 -19.81 -10.31 -12.41
CA VAL A 46 -20.43 -11.44 -11.69
C VAL A 46 -21.56 -10.98 -10.76
N PHE A 47 -21.36 -9.89 -10.03
CA PHE A 47 -22.26 -9.40 -8.98
C PHE A 47 -23.10 -8.20 -9.41
N GLY A 48 -22.93 -7.69 -10.64
CA GLY A 48 -23.70 -6.55 -11.17
C GLY A 48 -23.16 -5.18 -10.77
N GLY A 49 -21.96 -5.12 -10.20
CA GLY A 49 -21.33 -3.91 -9.67
C GLY A 49 -21.36 -3.84 -8.14
N LEU A 50 -20.23 -3.52 -7.53
CA LEU A 50 -20.12 -3.19 -6.10
C LEU A 50 -19.94 -1.68 -5.90
N ASP A 51 -20.68 -0.89 -6.67
CA ASP A 51 -20.65 0.57 -6.53
C ASP A 51 -21.94 1.09 -5.91
N PHE A 52 -21.82 1.60 -4.69
CA PHE A 52 -22.87 2.26 -3.93
C PHE A 52 -22.73 3.79 -3.98
N SER A 53 -21.81 4.36 -4.76
CA SER A 53 -21.51 5.80 -4.79
C SER A 53 -22.75 6.67 -5.07
N SER A 54 -23.71 6.15 -5.84
CA SER A 54 -24.98 6.82 -6.16
C SER A 54 -25.93 6.99 -4.97
N TYR A 55 -25.69 6.33 -3.84
CA TYR A 55 -26.48 6.50 -2.62
C TYR A 55 -25.93 7.66 -1.80
N PHE A 56 -26.50 8.84 -2.01
CA PHE A 56 -26.14 10.05 -1.28
C PHE A 56 -27.35 10.91 -0.97
N LEU A 57 -27.19 11.78 0.01
CA LEU A 57 -28.20 12.78 0.36
C LEU A 57 -27.67 14.17 0.06
N VAL A 58 -28.40 14.94 -0.75
CA VAL A 58 -28.07 16.32 -1.07
C VAL A 58 -28.46 17.20 0.11
N LEU A 59 -27.49 17.86 0.73
CA LEU A 59 -27.72 18.67 1.92
C LEU A 59 -28.21 20.08 1.59
N ASN A 60 -27.93 20.56 0.38
CA ASN A 60 -28.40 21.85 -0.10
C ASN A 60 -28.72 21.78 -1.61
N ALA A 61 -30.01 21.76 -1.94
CA ALA A 61 -30.50 21.67 -3.31
C ALA A 61 -30.21 22.93 -4.14
N ASP A 62 -30.10 24.11 -3.50
CA ASP A 62 -29.88 25.39 -4.19
C ASP A 62 -28.46 25.51 -4.76
N LYS A 63 -27.53 24.70 -4.23
CA LYS A 63 -26.15 24.60 -4.73
C LYS A 63 -26.00 23.63 -5.89
N VAL A 64 -27.06 22.89 -6.26
CA VAL A 64 -27.02 21.94 -7.37
C VAL A 64 -27.11 22.72 -8.68
N PRO A 65 -26.11 22.63 -9.58
CA PRO A 65 -26.21 23.25 -10.89
C PRO A 65 -27.43 22.70 -11.66
N PRO A 66 -28.17 23.53 -12.40
CA PRO A 66 -29.33 23.07 -13.19
C PRO A 66 -28.99 21.93 -14.16
N ALA A 67 -27.75 21.91 -14.68
CA ALA A 67 -27.23 20.86 -15.55
C ALA A 67 -27.05 19.48 -14.86
N LEU A 68 -27.04 19.44 -13.53
CA LEU A 68 -26.86 18.24 -12.71
C LEU A 68 -28.08 17.95 -11.82
N ALA A 69 -29.20 18.64 -12.04
CA ALA A 69 -30.43 18.43 -11.29
C ALA A 69 -30.94 16.99 -11.52
N GLY A 70 -31.09 16.22 -10.43
CA GLY A 70 -31.48 14.81 -10.50
C GLY A 70 -30.39 13.85 -10.97
N SER A 71 -29.14 14.32 -11.11
CA SER A 71 -28.01 13.44 -11.42
C SER A 71 -27.75 12.45 -10.29
N THR A 72 -27.51 11.19 -10.64
CA THR A 72 -27.02 10.15 -9.73
C THR A 72 -25.50 10.08 -9.67
N ASP A 73 -24.80 10.98 -10.37
CA ASP A 73 -23.34 11.05 -10.40
C ASP A 73 -22.81 11.82 -9.18
N TYR A 74 -22.46 11.06 -8.15
CA TYR A 74 -21.88 11.58 -6.91
C TYR A 74 -20.58 12.36 -7.15
N ALA A 75 -19.71 11.90 -8.06
CA ALA A 75 -18.42 12.52 -8.32
C ALA A 75 -18.58 13.89 -9.01
N ALA A 76 -19.48 14.01 -9.99
CA ALA A 76 -19.79 15.27 -10.65
C ALA A 76 -20.39 16.30 -9.67
N LEU A 77 -21.34 15.88 -8.83
CA LEU A 77 -21.97 16.76 -7.83
C LEU A 77 -20.96 17.22 -6.76
N LYS A 78 -20.06 16.32 -6.30
CA LYS A 78 -19.00 16.66 -5.35
C LYS A 78 -18.00 17.65 -5.96
N LYS A 79 -17.63 17.45 -7.23
CA LYS A 79 -16.74 18.37 -7.96
C LYS A 79 -17.36 19.74 -8.20
N ALA A 80 -18.68 19.79 -8.37
CA ALA A 80 -19.44 21.04 -8.48
C ALA A 80 -19.59 21.81 -7.15
N GLY A 81 -19.04 21.28 -6.04
CA GLY A 81 -19.10 21.91 -4.72
C GLY A 81 -20.46 21.79 -4.05
N VAL A 82 -21.31 20.87 -4.51
CA VAL A 82 -22.58 20.56 -3.84
C VAL A 82 -22.26 19.89 -2.50
N PRO A 83 -22.82 20.35 -1.38
CA PRO A 83 -22.67 19.67 -0.11
C PRO A 83 -23.51 18.38 -0.13
N LEU A 84 -22.82 17.23 -0.12
CA LEU A 84 -23.41 15.90 -0.21
C LEU A 84 -23.01 15.06 1.00
N LEU A 85 -23.97 14.31 1.54
CA LEU A 85 -23.70 13.21 2.46
C LEU A 85 -23.63 11.90 1.66
N GLY A 86 -22.43 11.54 1.20
CA GLY A 86 -22.18 10.33 0.40
C GLY A 86 -21.92 9.10 1.25
N TYR A 87 -22.95 8.56 1.91
CA TYR A 87 -22.81 7.32 2.69
C TYR A 87 -22.56 6.10 1.79
N GLY A 88 -23.10 6.13 0.58
CA GLY A 88 -22.85 5.13 -0.45
C GLY A 88 -21.40 5.04 -0.86
N GLU A 89 -20.77 6.18 -1.18
CA GLU A 89 -19.33 6.25 -1.48
C GLU A 89 -18.48 5.69 -0.33
N PHE A 90 -18.83 6.01 0.92
CA PHE A 90 -18.14 5.47 2.08
C PHE A 90 -18.22 3.93 2.13
N ILE A 91 -19.40 3.35 1.86
CA ILE A 91 -19.58 1.89 1.82
C ILE A 91 -18.79 1.30 0.64
N THR A 92 -18.81 1.91 -0.55
CA THR A 92 -17.99 1.49 -1.70
C THR A 92 -16.52 1.44 -1.31
N GLN A 93 -15.99 2.50 -0.68
CA GLN A 93 -14.59 2.56 -0.25
C GLN A 93 -14.26 1.53 0.83
N ALA A 94 -15.17 1.28 1.78
CA ALA A 94 -14.99 0.24 2.78
C ALA A 94 -14.90 -1.15 2.14
N VAL A 95 -15.80 -1.47 1.19
CA VAL A 95 -15.78 -2.74 0.44
C VAL A 95 -14.49 -2.87 -0.37
N ASN A 96 -14.08 -1.83 -1.09
CA ASN A 96 -12.84 -1.81 -1.86
C ASN A 96 -11.61 -2.05 -0.98
N PHE A 97 -11.57 -1.43 0.21
CA PHE A 97 -10.51 -1.67 1.18
C PHE A 97 -10.42 -3.14 1.60
N PHE A 98 -11.54 -3.81 1.88
CA PHE A 98 -11.56 -5.24 2.20
C PHE A 98 -11.09 -6.10 1.02
N ILE A 99 -11.48 -5.75 -0.21
CA ILE A 99 -11.03 -6.44 -1.43
C ILE A 99 -9.51 -6.31 -1.59
N ILE A 100 -8.96 -5.09 -1.49
CA ILE A 100 -7.52 -4.84 -1.58
C ILE A 100 -6.76 -5.61 -0.49
N ALA A 101 -7.23 -5.54 0.76
CA ALA A 101 -6.61 -6.25 1.87
C ALA A 101 -6.58 -7.77 1.63
N PHE A 102 -7.69 -8.33 1.12
CA PHE A 102 -7.79 -9.74 0.78
C PHE A 102 -6.85 -10.13 -0.37
N ILE A 103 -6.73 -9.29 -1.41
CA ILE A 103 -5.80 -9.52 -2.53
C ILE A 103 -4.35 -9.47 -2.07
N ILE A 104 -3.96 -8.45 -1.29
CA ILE A 104 -2.61 -8.36 -0.72
C ILE A 104 -2.30 -9.60 0.11
N PHE A 105 -3.25 -10.06 0.93
CA PHE A 105 -3.09 -11.31 1.69
C PHE A 105 -2.87 -12.51 0.77
N LEU A 106 -3.65 -12.67 -0.30
CA LEU A 106 -3.48 -13.76 -1.26
C LEU A 106 -2.13 -13.68 -1.99
N MET A 107 -1.67 -12.49 -2.36
CA MET A 107 -0.37 -12.29 -2.99
C MET A 107 0.78 -12.66 -2.06
N ILE A 108 0.76 -12.16 -0.82
CA ILE A 108 1.77 -12.50 0.20
C ILE A 108 1.74 -14.01 0.48
N ARG A 109 0.55 -14.61 0.58
CA ARG A 109 0.39 -16.05 0.75
C ARG A 109 0.97 -16.84 -0.43
N ALA A 110 0.77 -16.38 -1.67
CA ALA A 110 1.31 -17.03 -2.86
C ALA A 110 2.84 -16.95 -2.88
N VAL A 111 3.41 -15.77 -2.59
CA VAL A 111 4.86 -15.58 -2.48
C VAL A 111 5.44 -16.47 -1.38
N ASN A 112 4.86 -16.47 -0.18
CA ASN A 112 5.29 -17.31 0.94
C ASN A 112 5.13 -18.82 0.68
N ARG A 113 4.29 -19.22 -0.27
CA ARG A 113 4.10 -20.62 -0.67
C ARG A 113 5.14 -21.07 -1.70
N VAL A 114 5.55 -20.18 -2.59
CA VAL A 114 6.45 -20.49 -3.72
C VAL A 114 7.90 -20.20 -3.37
N MET A 115 8.18 -19.20 -2.54
CA MET A 115 9.48 -19.07 -1.90
C MET A 115 9.56 -20.12 -0.79
N PRO A 116 10.38 -21.19 -0.92
CA PRO A 116 10.79 -21.91 0.27
C PRO A 116 11.34 -20.86 1.23
N LYS A 117 11.04 -20.98 2.53
CA LYS A 117 11.76 -20.20 3.54
C LYS A 117 13.22 -20.31 3.15
N PRO A 118 13.90 -19.23 2.75
CA PRO A 118 15.35 -19.27 2.74
C PRO A 118 15.67 -19.81 4.14
N GLU A 119 16.41 -20.90 4.26
CA GLU A 119 17.29 -21.00 5.42
C GLU A 119 17.90 -19.63 5.47
N GLU A 120 17.53 -18.83 6.49
CA GLU A 120 17.96 -17.45 6.61
C GLU A 120 19.43 -17.51 6.27
N ALA A 121 19.81 -16.98 5.10
CA ALA A 121 21.20 -16.95 4.71
C ALA A 121 21.76 -16.02 5.75
N ALA A 122 22.29 -16.63 6.83
CA ALA A 122 22.31 -16.05 8.16
C ALA A 122 22.72 -14.63 7.97
N ALA A 123 21.77 -13.68 8.15
CA ALA A 123 22.00 -12.29 7.81
C ALA A 123 23.33 -11.96 8.47
N ALA A 124 24.37 -11.73 7.64
CA ALA A 124 25.74 -11.80 8.12
C ALA A 124 25.78 -10.97 9.39
N ASP A 125 26.06 -11.63 10.52
CA ASP A 125 25.91 -11.02 11.83
C ASP A 125 26.55 -9.63 11.77
N PRO A 126 25.91 -8.56 12.27
CA PRO A 126 26.49 -7.23 12.23
C PRO A 126 27.94 -7.29 12.68
N ALA A 127 28.84 -6.51 12.07
CA ALA A 127 30.28 -6.60 12.36
C ALA A 127 30.57 -6.57 13.87
N ASP A 128 29.78 -5.81 14.64
CA ASP A 128 29.84 -5.76 16.09
C ASP A 128 29.49 -7.09 16.76
N VAL A 129 28.49 -7.82 16.26
CA VAL A 129 28.10 -9.15 16.76
C VAL A 129 29.17 -10.20 16.44
N VAL A 130 29.82 -10.11 15.28
CA VAL A 130 30.97 -10.95 14.93
C VAL A 130 32.13 -10.66 15.88
N LEU A 131 32.48 -9.38 16.05
CA LEU A 131 33.55 -8.95 16.95
C LEU A 131 33.30 -9.39 18.39
N LEU A 132 32.05 -9.27 18.87
CA LEU A 132 31.67 -9.72 20.22
C LEU A 132 31.78 -11.24 20.39
N ARG A 133 31.52 -12.03 19.35
CA ARG A 133 31.74 -13.48 19.38
C ARG A 133 33.24 -13.80 19.45
N GLU A 134 34.05 -13.16 18.64
CA GLU A 134 35.51 -13.31 18.67
C GLU A 134 36.07 -12.96 20.06
N ILE A 135 35.68 -11.82 20.62
CA ILE A 135 36.08 -11.40 21.98
C ILE A 135 35.62 -12.42 23.03
N ARG A 136 34.39 -12.92 22.96
CA ARG A 136 33.87 -13.93 23.90
C ARG A 136 34.72 -15.21 23.83
N ASP A 137 35.08 -15.63 22.64
CA ASP A 137 35.80 -16.88 22.40
C ASP A 137 37.27 -16.76 22.87
N GLU A 138 37.92 -15.62 22.63
CA GLU A 138 39.25 -15.31 23.20
C GLU A 138 39.23 -15.26 24.74
N LEU A 139 38.20 -14.65 25.33
CA LEU A 139 38.05 -14.59 26.79
C LEU A 139 37.80 -15.96 27.40
N ARG A 140 37.08 -16.85 26.71
CA ARG A 140 36.92 -18.25 27.15
C ARG A 140 38.24 -19.02 27.04
N ALA A 141 38.99 -18.82 25.96
CA ALA A 141 40.28 -19.48 25.76
C ALA A 141 41.33 -19.06 26.79
N LYS A 142 41.29 -17.81 27.29
CA LYS A 142 42.18 -17.32 28.37
C LYS A 142 41.78 -17.76 29.78
N ARG A 143 40.56 -18.29 29.96
CA ARG A 143 39.96 -18.58 31.28
C ARG A 143 39.91 -20.08 31.59
N GLY A 144 40.29 -20.94 30.65
CA GLY A 144 40.60 -22.36 30.84
C GLY A 144 42.10 -22.60 30.82
#